data_AF-A0A0P0GQZ7-F1
#
_entry.id   AF-A0A0P0GQZ7-F1
#
_cell.length_a   1.000
_cell.length_b   1.000
_cell.length_c   1.000
_cell.angle_alpha   90.00
_cell.angle_beta   90.00
_cell.angle_gamma   90.00
#
_symmetry.space_group_name_H-M   'P 1'
#
loop_
_entity.id
_entity.type
_entity.pdbx_description
1 polymer ?
#
loop_
_entity_poly.entity_id
_entity_poly.type
_entity_poly.pdbx_seq_one_letter_code
_entity_poly.pdbx_strand_id
1 'polypeptide(L)'
;MVWQGPHENYIDRKTSAYIGIYQNTVTGMEEHYVRSQSMGNREDVRWVTITNEKKVGIKVISLDKMSFSALHFTDQTLWMATHDFRLPLVRKPEVYLNIDCMQQGLGNATCGPMPLEQYMIPEDEKISYSFKIEPVK
;
A
#
# COMPACT_ATOMS: atom_id res chain seq x y z
N MET A 1 -5.38 2.90 13.13
CA MET A 1 -4.51 1.79 12.67
C MET A 1 -3.06 2.25 12.77
N VAL A 2 -2.08 1.34 12.87
CA VAL A 2 -0.68 1.72 13.19
C VAL A 2 0.25 1.40 12.02
N TRP A 3 0.88 2.45 11.46
CA TRP A 3 1.79 2.38 10.31
C TRP A 3 2.68 3.64 10.23
N GLN A 4 3.63 3.69 9.28
CA GLN A 4 4.36 4.92 8.96
C GLN A 4 3.54 5.84 8.07
N GLY A 5 3.11 6.99 8.58
CA GLY A 5 2.19 7.87 7.86
C GLY A 5 2.40 9.36 8.13
N PRO A 6 1.42 10.21 7.77
CA PRO A 6 0.11 9.85 7.21
C PRO A 6 0.11 9.55 5.70
N HIS A 7 1.09 10.05 4.95
CA HIS A 7 1.21 9.94 3.48
C HIS A 7 1.81 8.62 3.03
N GLU A 8 1.74 8.35 1.72
CA GLU A 8 2.32 7.14 1.14
C GLU A 8 3.83 7.10 1.26
N ASN A 9 4.35 5.87 1.33
CA ASN A 9 5.78 5.63 1.46
C ASN A 9 6.13 4.23 0.95
N TYR A 10 7.42 4.05 0.71
CA TYR A 10 8.02 2.82 0.18
C TYR A 10 9.32 2.54 0.92
N ILE A 11 9.82 1.31 0.83
CA ILE A 11 10.99 0.86 1.60
C ILE A 11 12.23 1.77 1.46
N ASP A 12 12.42 2.37 0.28
CA ASP A 12 13.51 3.31 -0.04
C ASP A 12 13.12 4.80 0.07
N ARG A 13 11.86 5.09 0.43
CA ARG A 13 11.31 6.45 0.55
C ARG A 13 10.27 6.54 1.68
N LYS A 14 10.72 6.35 2.93
CA LYS A 14 9.84 6.39 4.12
C LYS A 14 10.29 7.28 5.28
N THR A 15 11.50 7.85 5.25
CA THR A 15 12.07 8.64 6.36
C THR A 15 11.23 9.84 6.81
N SER A 16 10.38 10.39 5.94
CA SER A 16 9.48 11.49 6.27
C SER A 16 8.18 11.05 6.96
N ALA A 17 7.89 9.75 7.00
CA ALA A 17 6.69 9.18 7.57
C ALA A 17 6.98 8.62 8.97
N TYR A 18 6.14 8.97 9.95
CA TYR A 18 6.34 8.58 11.34
C TYR A 18 5.43 7.42 11.71
N ILE A 19 5.89 6.54 12.59
CA ILE A 19 5.03 5.52 13.20
C ILE A 19 4.00 6.23 14.09
N GLY A 20 2.73 5.97 13.83
CA GLY A 20 1.64 6.58 14.59
C GLY A 20 0.32 5.85 14.41
N ILE A 21 -0.70 6.33 15.13
CA ILE A 21 -2.08 5.90 14.92
C ILE A 21 -2.73 6.86 13.93
N TYR A 22 -3.14 6.33 12.79
CA TYR A 22 -3.77 7.08 11.72
C TYR A 22 -5.14 6.46 11.35
N GLN A 23 -5.98 7.27 10.71
CA GLN A 23 -7.28 6.88 10.19
C GLN A 23 -7.52 7.59 8.85
N ASN A 24 -8.02 6.86 7.86
CA ASN A 24 -8.38 7.39 6.55
C ASN A 24 -9.50 6.55 5.93
N THR A 25 -10.07 7.00 4.81
CA THR A 25 -10.96 6.21 3.95
C THR A 25 -10.16 5.58 2.81
N VAL A 26 -10.69 4.54 2.17
CA VAL A 26 -10.05 3.90 1.00
C VAL A 26 -9.83 4.93 -0.11
N THR A 27 -10.83 5.76 -0.42
CA THR A 27 -10.69 6.85 -1.39
C THR A 27 -9.69 7.92 -0.95
N GLY A 28 -9.57 8.19 0.36
CA GLY A 28 -8.60 9.15 0.88
C GLY A 28 -7.14 8.65 0.86
N MET A 29 -6.90 7.40 0.46
CA MET A 29 -5.56 6.83 0.24
C MET A 29 -5.12 6.89 -1.23
N GLU A 30 -5.97 7.37 -2.13
CA GLU A 30 -5.65 7.55 -3.56
C GLU A 30 -4.71 8.75 -3.76
N GLU A 31 -3.78 8.63 -4.71
CA GLU A 31 -2.87 9.70 -5.14
C GLU A 31 -3.16 10.10 -6.60
N HIS A 32 -2.85 11.36 -6.96
CA HIS A 32 -3.12 11.91 -8.28
C HIS A 32 -1.83 12.17 -9.08
N TYR A 33 -1.23 11.08 -9.57
CA TYR A 33 -0.10 11.13 -10.49
C TYR A 33 -0.55 11.40 -11.92
N VAL A 34 0.11 12.34 -12.64
CA VAL A 34 -0.24 12.72 -14.02
C VAL A 34 -0.47 11.50 -14.92
N ARG A 35 0.42 10.51 -14.83
CA ARG A 35 0.18 9.16 -15.34
C ARG A 35 -0.11 8.26 -14.14
N SER A 36 -1.27 7.61 -14.13
CA SER A 36 -1.61 6.70 -13.03
C SER A 36 -0.61 5.54 -12.95
N GLN A 37 -0.33 5.13 -11.73
CA GLN A 37 0.66 4.12 -11.37
C GLN A 37 0.28 3.55 -10.00
N SER A 38 0.96 2.48 -9.56
CA SER A 38 0.80 1.97 -8.20
C SER A 38 1.03 3.07 -7.18
N MET A 39 0.18 3.13 -6.15
CA MET A 39 0.09 4.24 -5.19
C MET A 39 -0.41 3.74 -3.84
N GLY A 40 -0.35 4.60 -2.82
CA GLY A 40 -1.06 4.41 -1.56
C GLY A 40 -0.42 3.39 -0.61
N ASN A 41 0.79 2.89 -0.91
CA ASN A 41 1.52 1.98 -0.02
C ASN A 41 1.80 2.62 1.34
N ARG A 42 1.83 1.78 2.38
CA ARG A 42 2.18 2.14 3.76
C ARG A 42 3.10 1.06 4.35
N GLU A 43 4.30 1.44 4.75
CA GLU A 43 5.31 0.56 5.33
C GLU A 43 5.19 0.41 6.86
N ASP A 44 5.86 -0.61 7.39
CA ASP A 44 6.06 -0.90 8.82
C ASP A 44 4.76 -0.95 9.62
N VAL A 45 3.75 -1.61 9.05
CA VAL A 45 2.40 -1.68 9.59
C VAL A 45 2.37 -2.68 10.72
N ARG A 46 1.81 -2.29 11.87
CA ARG A 46 1.59 -3.21 13.01
C ARG A 46 0.22 -3.85 12.93
N TRP A 47 -0.78 -3.07 12.56
CA TRP A 47 -2.12 -3.56 12.26
C TRP A 47 -2.89 -2.54 11.42
N VAL A 48 -3.73 -3.06 10.53
CA VAL A 48 -4.70 -2.31 9.73
C VAL A 48 -6.10 -2.82 10.04
N THR A 49 -7.09 -1.93 10.09
CA THR A 49 -8.49 -2.31 10.32
C THR A 49 -9.35 -1.65 9.26
N ILE A 50 -10.08 -2.45 8.50
CA ILE A 50 -10.99 -1.98 7.45
C ILE A 50 -12.40 -2.36 7.86
N THR A 51 -13.26 -1.36 7.97
CA THR A 51 -14.67 -1.54 8.36
C THR A 51 -15.59 -0.80 7.42
N ASN A 52 -16.81 -1.29 7.29
CA ASN A 52 -17.90 -0.51 6.73
C ASN A 52 -18.39 0.57 7.73
N GLU A 53 -19.41 1.33 7.33
CA GLU A 53 -20.04 2.37 8.17
C GLU A 53 -20.64 1.80 9.47
N LYS A 54 -21.06 0.53 9.46
CA LYS A 54 -21.59 -0.19 10.63
C LYS A 54 -20.49 -0.75 11.54
N LYS A 55 -19.22 -0.38 11.32
CA LYS A 55 -18.03 -0.86 12.07
C LYS A 55 -17.76 -2.37 11.97
N VAL A 56 -18.42 -3.06 11.04
CA VAL A 56 -18.16 -4.46 10.74
C VAL A 56 -17.06 -4.57 9.70
N GLY A 57 -16.10 -5.46 9.91
CA GLY A 57 -15.02 -5.68 8.94
C GLY A 57 -13.92 -6.61 9.44
N ILE A 58 -12.69 -6.33 9.04
CA ILE A 58 -11.52 -7.15 9.36
C ILE A 58 -10.40 -6.31 9.95
N LYS A 59 -9.62 -6.93 10.84
CA LYS A 59 -8.34 -6.44 11.33
C LYS A 59 -7.25 -7.39 10.87
N VAL A 60 -6.24 -6.85 10.20
CA VAL A 60 -5.04 -7.58 9.83
C VAL A 60 -3.92 -7.13 10.75
N ILE A 61 -3.26 -8.09 11.40
CA ILE A 61 -2.20 -7.87 12.38
C ILE A 61 -0.92 -8.44 11.82
N SER A 62 0.12 -7.61 11.77
CA SER A 62 1.45 -8.07 11.38
C SER A 62 2.04 -8.96 12.47
N LEU A 63 2.67 -10.06 12.04
CA LEU A 63 3.50 -10.89 12.91
C LEU A 63 4.99 -10.56 12.78
N ASP A 64 5.37 -9.77 11.76
CA ASP A 64 6.73 -9.29 11.52
C ASP A 64 6.73 -8.02 10.62
N LYS A 65 7.19 -8.14 9.37
CA LYS A 65 7.16 -7.11 8.33
C LYS A 65 5.83 -7.15 7.59
N MET A 66 5.20 -6.00 7.43
CA MET A 66 3.96 -5.87 6.68
C MET A 66 3.88 -4.47 6.12
N SER A 67 3.63 -4.36 4.82
CA SER A 67 3.08 -3.18 4.19
C SER A 67 1.64 -3.45 3.73
N PHE A 68 0.88 -2.39 3.47
CA PHE A 68 -0.43 -2.53 2.86
C PHE A 68 -0.74 -1.39 1.90
N SER A 69 -1.61 -1.69 0.96
CA SER A 69 -2.38 -0.71 0.20
C SER A 69 -3.86 -1.11 0.21
N ALA A 70 -4.75 -0.12 0.19
CA ALA A 70 -6.18 -0.33 0.10
C ALA A 70 -6.77 0.67 -0.89
N LEU A 71 -7.20 0.19 -2.06
CA LEU A 71 -7.67 1.05 -3.17
C LEU A 71 -8.92 0.47 -3.82
N HIS A 72 -9.63 1.31 -4.58
CA HIS A 72 -10.73 0.89 -5.45
C HIS A 72 -10.28 0.49 -6.86
N PHE A 73 -8.99 0.20 -7.02
CA PHE A 73 -8.34 -0.11 -8.29
C PHE A 73 -7.43 -1.33 -8.11
N THR A 74 -7.31 -2.15 -9.16
CA THR A 74 -6.20 -3.10 -9.28
C THR A 74 -5.01 -2.40 -9.95
N ASP A 75 -3.78 -2.88 -9.71
CA ASP A 75 -2.59 -2.36 -10.40
C ASP A 75 -2.74 -2.41 -11.93
N GLN A 76 -3.38 -3.44 -12.48
CA GLN A 76 -3.65 -3.54 -13.91
C GLN A 76 -4.54 -2.39 -14.40
N THR A 77 -5.61 -2.05 -13.65
CA THR A 77 -6.48 -0.93 -14.03
C THR A 77 -5.79 0.42 -13.90
N LEU A 78 -4.94 0.62 -12.88
CA LEU A 78 -4.11 1.81 -12.74
C LEU A 78 -3.15 1.95 -13.92
N TRP A 79 -2.47 0.86 -14.31
CA TRP A 79 -1.55 0.87 -15.45
C TRP A 79 -2.24 1.24 -16.77
N MET A 80 -3.48 0.78 -16.98
CA MET A 80 -4.27 1.11 -18.17
C MET A 80 -4.82 2.55 -18.14
N ALA A 81 -5.02 3.14 -16.96
CA ALA A 81 -5.48 4.51 -16.78
C ALA A 81 -4.33 5.50 -17.02
N THR A 82 -4.01 5.77 -18.28
CA THR A 82 -2.84 6.59 -18.66
C THR A 82 -2.83 8.03 -18.13
N HIS A 83 -3.94 8.51 -17.56
CA HIS A 83 -4.06 9.83 -16.93
C HIS A 83 -4.98 9.76 -15.70
N ASP A 84 -4.71 10.59 -14.68
CA ASP A 84 -5.43 10.61 -13.40
C ASP A 84 -6.93 10.91 -13.52
N PHE A 85 -7.33 11.80 -14.43
CA PHE A 85 -8.76 12.11 -14.65
C PHE A 85 -9.57 10.91 -15.16
N ARG A 86 -8.92 9.82 -15.56
CA ARG A 86 -9.58 8.56 -15.93
C ARG A 86 -9.85 7.66 -14.73
N LEU A 87 -9.24 7.90 -13.56
CA LEU A 87 -9.44 7.10 -12.35
C LEU A 87 -10.93 6.94 -11.98
N PRO A 88 -11.77 8.00 -12.01
CA PRO A 88 -13.20 7.85 -11.72
C PRO A 88 -13.94 6.87 -12.65
N LEU A 89 -13.46 6.69 -13.89
CA LEU A 89 -14.08 5.81 -14.88
C LEU A 89 -13.74 4.32 -14.66
N VAL A 90 -12.64 4.04 -13.97
CA VAL A 90 -12.17 2.68 -13.71
C VAL A 90 -12.36 2.25 -12.25
N ARG A 91 -12.85 3.16 -11.40
CA ARG A 91 -13.11 2.90 -9.98
C ARG A 91 -14.13 1.78 -9.80
N LYS A 92 -13.79 0.84 -8.92
CA LYS A 92 -14.65 -0.29 -8.56
C LYS A 92 -15.35 -0.06 -7.22
N PRO A 93 -16.56 -0.60 -7.01
CA PRO A 93 -17.20 -0.55 -5.70
C PRO A 93 -16.45 -1.41 -4.65
N GLU A 94 -15.72 -2.42 -5.09
CA GLU A 94 -14.88 -3.25 -4.23
C GLU A 94 -13.64 -2.51 -3.71
N VAL A 95 -13.10 -3.01 -2.59
CA VAL A 95 -11.80 -2.59 -2.06
C VAL A 95 -10.81 -3.71 -2.33
N TYR A 96 -9.72 -3.39 -3.02
CA TYR A 96 -8.57 -4.26 -3.18
C TYR A 96 -7.59 -3.95 -2.06
N LEU A 97 -7.48 -4.89 -1.12
CA LEU A 97 -6.54 -4.83 0.00
C LEU A 97 -5.34 -5.73 -0.32
N ASN A 98 -4.16 -5.13 -0.48
CA ASN A 98 -2.90 -5.86 -0.59
C ASN A 98 -2.21 -5.87 0.78
N ILE A 99 -1.67 -7.02 1.17
CA ILE A 99 -1.01 -7.27 2.45
C ILE A 99 0.34 -7.90 2.11
N ASP A 100 1.38 -7.07 2.05
CA ASP A 100 2.62 -7.44 1.40
C ASP A 100 3.74 -7.65 2.42
N CYS A 101 4.53 -8.71 2.23
CA CYS A 101 5.73 -8.97 3.02
C CYS A 101 6.83 -7.93 2.70
N MET A 102 6.93 -7.59 1.42
CA MET A 102 7.87 -6.64 0.86
C MET A 102 7.35 -6.14 -0.49
N GLN A 103 7.70 -4.91 -0.80
CA GLN A 103 7.52 -4.31 -2.11
C GLN A 103 8.88 -3.75 -2.54
N GLN A 104 9.20 -3.89 -3.82
CA GLN A 104 10.44 -3.35 -4.37
C GLN A 104 10.46 -1.82 -4.23
N GLY A 105 11.64 -1.26 -3.94
CA GLY A 105 11.84 0.18 -3.86
C GLY A 105 11.49 0.90 -5.17
N LEU A 106 11.29 2.21 -5.10
CA LEU A 106 10.95 3.05 -6.25
C LEU A 106 12.16 3.30 -7.16
N GLY A 107 13.33 3.58 -6.57
CA GLY A 107 14.49 4.07 -7.31
C GLY A 107 14.21 5.40 -8.01
N ASN A 108 14.93 5.69 -9.09
CA ASN A 108 14.74 6.90 -9.92
C ASN A 108 14.90 6.59 -11.41
N ALA A 109 14.50 5.39 -11.85
CA ALA A 109 14.79 4.84 -13.18
C ALA A 109 14.16 5.61 -14.36
N THR A 110 13.31 6.61 -14.12
CA THR A 110 12.88 7.56 -15.15
C THR A 110 14.07 8.31 -15.75
N CYS A 111 15.04 8.71 -14.93
CA CYS A 111 16.29 9.35 -15.34
C CYS A 111 17.32 9.20 -14.21
N GLY A 112 17.80 7.96 -14.02
CA GLY A 112 18.63 7.63 -12.88
C GLY A 112 18.72 6.13 -12.63
N PRO A 113 19.26 5.72 -11.48
CA PRO A 113 19.44 4.31 -11.17
C PRO A 113 18.10 3.63 -10.85
N MET A 114 18.10 2.30 -11.01
CA MET A 114 17.16 1.40 -10.35
C MET A 114 17.24 1.56 -8.82
N PRO A 115 16.31 0.97 -8.05
CA PRO A 115 16.45 0.91 -6.59
C PRO A 115 17.82 0.35 -6.20
N LEU A 116 18.40 0.86 -5.11
CA LEU A 116 19.64 0.31 -4.56
C LEU A 116 19.43 -1.16 -4.20
N GLU A 117 20.48 -1.97 -4.27
CA GLU A 117 20.44 -3.42 -4.07
C GLU A 117 19.69 -3.84 -2.79
N GLN A 118 19.92 -3.13 -1.67
CA GLN A 118 19.23 -3.36 -0.39
C GLN A 118 17.70 -3.12 -0.40
N TYR A 119 17.16 -2.53 -1.47
CA TYR A 119 15.74 -2.25 -1.68
C TYR A 119 15.14 -3.06 -2.84
N MET A 120 15.91 -3.98 -3.42
CA MET A 120 15.43 -4.95 -4.39
C MET A 120 14.86 -6.18 -3.66
N ILE A 121 13.89 -6.86 -4.27
CA ILE A 121 13.41 -8.14 -3.75
C ILE A 121 14.49 -9.20 -4.05
N PRO A 122 14.96 -9.98 -3.05
CA PRO A 122 15.97 -10.99 -3.28
C PRO A 122 15.43 -12.15 -4.13
N GLU A 123 16.20 -12.57 -5.13
CA GLU A 123 15.79 -13.63 -6.07
C GLU A 123 16.04 -15.04 -5.51
N ASP A 124 17.07 -15.21 -4.68
CA ASP A 124 17.55 -16.53 -4.21
C ASP A 124 17.32 -16.79 -2.71
N GLU A 125 16.44 -16.02 -2.08
CA GLU A 125 16.13 -16.17 -0.66
C GLU A 125 14.75 -16.79 -0.42
N LYS A 126 14.70 -17.77 0.51
CA LYS A 126 13.41 -18.30 0.98
C LYS A 126 12.75 -17.29 1.90
N ILE A 127 11.68 -16.68 1.43
CA ILE A 127 10.87 -15.76 2.22
C ILE A 127 9.72 -16.52 2.87
N SER A 128 9.59 -16.41 4.19
CA SER A 128 8.42 -16.85 4.94
C SER A 128 7.64 -15.62 5.41
N TYR A 129 6.33 -15.64 5.19
CA TYR A 129 5.47 -14.52 5.52
C TYR A 129 4.21 -14.99 6.22
N SER A 130 3.81 -14.31 7.29
CA SER A 130 2.61 -14.64 8.03
C SER A 130 2.00 -13.38 8.65
N PHE A 131 0.68 -13.38 8.75
CA PHE A 131 -0.10 -12.35 9.39
C PHE A 131 -1.37 -12.99 9.97
N LYS A 132 -2.05 -12.28 10.88
CA LYS A 132 -3.30 -12.73 11.48
C LYS A 132 -4.45 -11.89 10.96
N ILE A 133 -5.56 -12.53 10.61
CA ILE A 133 -6.84 -11.85 10.32
C ILE A 133 -7.82 -12.15 11.44
N GLU A 134 -8.47 -11.10 11.94
CA GLU A 134 -9.53 -11.19 12.95
C GLU A 134 -10.77 -10.42 12.48
N PRO A 135 -11.99 -10.93 12.76
CA PRO A 135 -13.20 -10.17 12.52
C PRO A 135 -13.29 -8.97 13.47
N VAL A 136 -13.81 -7.85 12.98
CA VAL A 136 -14.23 -6.69 13.76
C VAL A 136 -15.74 -6.61 13.71
N LYS A 137 -16.38 -6.52 14.88
CA LYS A 137 -17.83 -6.42 15.06
C LYS A 137 -18.18 -5.15 15.81
#